data_AF-A0AB33T1A9-F1
#
_entry.id   AF-A0AB33T1A9-F1
#
_cell.length_a   1.000
_cell.length_b   1.000
_cell.length_c   1.000
_cell.angle_alpha   90.00
_cell.angle_beta   90.00
_cell.angle_gamma   90.00
#
_symmetry.space_group_name_H-M   'P 1'
#
loop_
_entity.id
_entity.type
_entity.pdbx_description
1 polymer ?
#
loop_
_entity_poly.entity_id
_entity_poly.type
_entity_poly.pdbx_seq_one_letter_code
_entity_poly.pdbx_strand_id
1 'polypeptide(L)' 'MTRGFAIKMGRVKREMKKRGLADYAAMARDIGVNKSTTWRVMNGHARPGPDFVNALLDAWGLEFHDLFDDPRKTRPKRAA' A
#
# COMPACT_ATOMS: atom_id res chain seq x y z
N MET A 1 -14.80 -12.75 1.78
CA MET A 1 -13.79 -12.34 0.76
C MET A 1 -13.12 -11.06 1.24
N THR A 2 -11.84 -11.08 1.57
CA THR A 2 -11.07 -9.86 1.88
C THR A 2 -10.91 -9.06 0.59
N ARG A 3 -11.83 -8.10 0.37
CA ARG A 3 -11.80 -7.15 -0.75
C ARG A 3 -10.65 -6.16 -0.52
N GLY A 4 -9.75 -6.01 -1.49
CA GLY A 4 -8.63 -5.07 -1.41
C GLY A 4 -7.55 -5.36 -2.46
N PHE A 5 -6.64 -4.42 -2.65
CA PHE A 5 -5.65 -4.43 -3.74
C PHE A 5 -4.35 -5.14 -3.36
N ALA A 6 -3.54 -5.51 -4.35
CA ALA A 6 -2.17 -5.96 -4.09
C ALA A 6 -1.25 -4.74 -4.05
N ILE A 7 -0.35 -4.68 -3.08
CA ILE A 7 0.57 -3.54 -2.89
C ILE A 7 2.00 -3.91 -3.29
N LYS A 8 2.64 -3.04 -4.08
CA LYS A 8 4.02 -3.18 -4.56
C LYS A 8 4.98 -2.71 -3.47
N MET A 9 5.22 -3.54 -2.46
CA MET A 9 6.03 -3.18 -1.29
C MET A 9 7.43 -2.64 -1.64
N GLY A 10 8.06 -3.16 -2.68
CA GLY A 10 9.36 -2.65 -3.15
C GLY A 10 9.30 -1.19 -3.64
N ARG A 11 8.21 -0.80 -4.32
CA ARG A 11 7.99 0.59 -4.74
C ARG A 11 7.66 1.48 -3.55
N VAL A 12 6.78 1.04 -2.65
CA VAL A 12 6.40 1.79 -1.44
C VAL A 12 7.63 2.12 -0.59
N LYS A 13 8.53 1.15 -0.37
CA LYS A 13 9.78 1.39 0.37
C LYS A 13 10.69 2.44 -0.29
N ARG A 14 10.73 2.50 -1.62
CA ARG A 14 11.48 3.53 -2.35
C ARG A 14 10.88 4.91 -2.14
N GLU A 15 9.56 5.02 -2.16
CA GLU A 15 8.87 6.30 -1.92
C GLU A 15 9.02 6.75 -0.46
N MET A 16 8.94 5.82 0.50
CA MET A 16 9.24 6.13 1.90
C MET A 16 10.67 6.67 2.08
N LYS A 17 11.67 6.05 1.43
CA LYS A 17 13.06 6.51 1.48
C LYS A 17 13.21 7.92 0.88
N LYS A 18 12.58 8.20 -0.27
CA LYS A 18 12.61 9.53 -0.90
C LYS A 18 12.01 10.62 -0.03
N ARG A 19 10.96 10.28 0.73
CA ARG A 19 10.24 11.19 1.63
C ARG A 19 10.85 11.31 3.02
N GLY A 20 11.92 10.57 3.31
CA GLY A 20 12.54 10.56 4.65
C GLY A 20 11.68 9.89 5.73
N LEU A 21 10.75 9.01 5.34
CA LEU A 21 9.88 8.30 6.29
C LEU A 21 10.61 7.10 6.89
N ALA A 22 10.94 7.20 8.18
CA ALA A 22 11.74 6.20 8.89
C ALA A 22 11.00 4.87 9.11
N ASP A 23 9.68 4.92 9.37
CA ASP A 23 8.87 3.74 9.69
C ASP A 23 7.41 3.88 9.21
N TYR A 24 6.62 2.81 9.40
CA TYR A 24 5.21 2.81 9.03
C TYR A 24 4.35 3.72 9.91
N ALA A 25 4.81 4.11 11.09
CA ALA A 25 4.10 5.06 11.94
C ALA A 25 4.27 6.50 11.42
N ALA A 26 5.44 6.84 10.88
CA ALA A 26 5.69 8.07 10.15
C ALA A 26 4.87 8.10 8.85
N MET A 27 4.86 7.00 8.10
CA MET A 27 3.99 6.87 6.91
C MET A 27 2.52 7.08 7.26
N ALA A 28 2.01 6.46 8.32
CA ALA A 28 0.62 6.61 8.73
C ALA A 28 0.25 8.09 9.00
N ARG A 29 1.15 8.85 9.63
CA ARG A 29 0.97 10.29 9.86
C ARG A 29 1.02 11.09 8.57
N ASP A 30 1.96 10.76 7.68
CA ASP A 30 2.16 11.43 6.38
C ASP A 30 0.92 11.31 5.48
N ILE A 31 0.28 10.14 5.47
CA ILE A 31 -0.89 9.86 4.61
C ILE A 31 -2.23 10.09 5.32
N GLY A 32 -2.23 10.50 6.59
CA GLY A 32 -3.45 10.75 7.37
C GLY A 32 -4.28 9.50 7.71
N VAL A 33 -3.66 8.32 7.80
CA VAL A 33 -4.35 7.04 8.07
C VAL A 33 -4.00 6.51 9.47
N ASN A 34 -4.92 5.76 10.10
CA ASN A 34 -4.67 5.12 11.39
C ASN A 34 -3.41 4.21 11.35
N LYS A 35 -2.56 4.33 12.39
CA LYS A 35 -1.32 3.55 12.54
C LYS A 35 -1.56 2.04 12.50
N SER A 36 -2.62 1.55 13.14
CA SER A 36 -2.98 0.13 13.15
C SER A 36 -3.38 -0.36 11.75
N THR A 37 -4.15 0.44 11.01
CA THR A 37 -4.50 0.14 9.62
C THR A 37 -3.26 0.07 8.74
N THR A 38 -2.38 1.07 8.84
CA THR A 38 -1.12 1.11 8.10
C THR A 38 -0.25 -0.11 8.45
N TRP A 39 -0.08 -0.41 9.73
CA TRP A 39 0.67 -1.58 10.17
C TRP A 39 0.09 -2.89 9.61
N ARG A 40 -1.24 -3.06 9.64
CA ARG A 40 -1.89 -4.26 9.10
C ARG A 40 -1.68 -4.41 7.60
N VAL A 41 -1.80 -3.31 6.84
CA VAL A 41 -1.58 -3.33 5.38
C VAL A 41 -0.12 -3.61 5.05
N MET A 42 0.79 -2.87 5.67
CA MET A 42 2.22 -2.91 5.35
C MET A 42 2.90 -4.21 5.80
N ASN A 43 2.34 -4.92 6.79
CA ASN A 43 2.78 -6.25 7.20
C ASN A 43 1.96 -7.39 6.56
N GLY A 44 1.03 -7.09 5.65
CA GLY A 44 0.26 -8.11 4.92
C GLY A 44 -0.88 -8.79 5.71
N HIS A 45 -1.20 -8.31 6.91
CA HIS A 45 -2.36 -8.78 7.70
C HIS A 45 -3.70 -8.30 7.13
N ALA A 46 -3.69 -7.26 6.30
CA ALA A 46 -4.87 -6.77 5.59
C ALA A 46 -4.48 -6.34 4.17
N ARG A 47 -5.43 -6.43 3.24
CA ARG A 47 -5.26 -5.79 1.93
C ARG A 47 -5.67 -4.31 2.02
N PRO A 48 -4.98 -3.41 1.33
CA PRO A 48 -5.39 -2.01 1.22
C PRO A 48 -6.77 -1.93 0.57
N GLY A 49 -7.71 -1.29 1.26
CA GLY A 49 -9.02 -0.94 0.72
C GLY A 49 -8.98 0.41 -0.03
N PRO A 50 -10.09 0.80 -0.68
CA PRO A 50 -10.17 2.04 -1.45
C PRO A 50 -9.74 3.28 -0.66
N ASP A 51 -10.17 3.42 0.59
CA ASP A 51 -9.83 4.60 1.42
C ASP A 51 -8.33 4.70 1.69
N PHE A 52 -7.66 3.57 1.97
CA PHE A 52 -6.21 3.53 2.15
C PHE A 52 -5.48 3.89 0.86
N VAL A 53 -5.96 3.36 -0.27
CA VAL A 53 -5.39 3.64 -1.59
C VAL A 53 -5.50 5.13 -1.90
N ASN A 54 -6.70 5.71 -1.80
CA ASN A 54 -6.91 7.12 -2.12
C ASN A 54 -6.05 8.02 -1.22
N ALA A 55 -6.06 7.80 0.10
CA ALA A 55 -5.23 8.56 1.02
C ALA A 55 -3.73 8.50 0.68
N LEU A 56 -3.24 7.33 0.28
CA LEU A 56 -1.85 7.16 -0.11
C LEU A 56 -1.52 7.87 -1.43
N LEU A 57 -2.38 7.72 -2.45
CA LEU A 57 -2.18 8.34 -3.76
C LEU A 57 -2.27 9.86 -3.68
N ASP A 58 -3.23 10.38 -2.94
CA ASP A 58 -3.44 11.82 -2.72
C ASP A 58 -2.24 12.44 -1.98
N ALA A 59 -1.79 11.81 -0.89
CA ALA A 59 -0.65 12.31 -0.13
C ALA A 59 0.65 12.26 -0.95
N TRP A 60 0.78 11.28 -1.85
CA TRP A 60 2.02 11.04 -2.57
C TRP A 60 2.05 11.59 -3.99
N GLY A 61 0.92 12.04 -4.54
CA GLY A 61 0.83 12.49 -5.94
C GLY A 61 1.27 11.39 -6.90
N LEU A 62 0.85 10.15 -6.64
CA LEU A 62 1.20 8.97 -7.43
C LEU A 62 -0.05 8.36 -8.06
N GLU A 63 0.17 7.60 -9.13
CA GLU A 63 -0.90 6.90 -9.80
C GLU A 63 -1.16 5.52 -9.16
N PHE A 64 -2.39 5.02 -9.29
CA PHE A 64 -2.75 3.71 -8.72
C PHE A 64 -1.77 2.60 -9.14
N HIS A 65 -1.39 2.58 -10.42
CA HIS A 65 -0.54 1.54 -10.99
C HIS A 65 0.94 1.64 -10.56
N ASP A 66 1.37 2.77 -9.98
CA ASP A 66 2.70 2.86 -9.36
C ASP A 66 2.80 1.94 -8.15
N LEU A 67 1.77 1.95 -7.29
CA LEU A 67 1.83 1.33 -5.96
C LEU A 67 0.99 0.07 -5.84
N PHE A 68 -0.01 -0.10 -6.68
CA PHE A 68 -1.00 -1.15 -6.55
C PHE A 68 -1.20 -1.94 -7.84
N ASP A 69 -1.67 -3.17 -7.67
CA ASP A 69 -2.19 -4.02 -8.74
C ASP A 69 -3.58 -4.55 -8.38
N ASP A 70 -4.35 -4.89 -9.41
CA ASP A 70 -5.62 -5.59 -9.23
C ASP A 70 -5.35 -6.93 -8.51
N PRO A 71 -6.10 -7.24 -7.44
CA PRO A 71 -5.96 -8.49 -6.69
C PRO A 71 -6.12 -9.77 -7.53
N ARG A 72 -6.70 -9.67 -8.74
CA ARG A 72 -6.85 -10.77 -9.70
C ARG A 72 -5.60 -10.98 -10.56
N LYS A 73 -4.75 -9.97 -10.72
CA LYS A 73 -3.51 -10.03 -11.52
C LYS A 73 -2.33 -10.69 -10.79
N THR A 74 -2.37 -10.73 -9.46
CA THR A 74 -1.29 -11.28 -8.63
C THR A 74 -1.48 -12.75 -8.27
N ARG A 75 -2.51 -13.43 -8.80
CA ARG A 75 -2.61 -14.88 -8.66
C ARG A 75 -1.45 -15.50 -9.44
N PRO A 76 -0.50 -16.22 -8.81
CA PRO A 76 0.55 -16.90 -9.56
C PRO A 76 -0.14 -17.79 -10.60
N LYS A 77 0.28 -17.70 -11.87
CA LYS A 77 -0.08 -18.69 -12.88
C LYS A 77 0.22 -20.04 -12.24
N ARG A 78 -0.81 -20.84 -11.94
CA ARG A 78 -0.59 -22.25 -11.63
C ARG A 78 0.12 -22.79 -12.86
N ALA A 79 1.36 -23.23 -12.70
CA ALA A 79 2.03 -24.03 -13.71
C ALA A 79 1.09 -25.19 -14.05
N ALA A 80 0.75 -25.30 -15.33
CA ALA A 80 -0.03 -26.40 -15.87
C ALA A 80 0.81 -27.67 -15.85
#